data_AF-A0A964VCP5-F1
#
_entry.id   AF-A0A964VCP5-F1
#
_cell.length_a   1.000
_cell.length_b   1.000
_cell.length_c   1.000
_cell.angle_alpha   90.00
_cell.angle_beta   90.00
_cell.angle_gamma   90.00
#
_symmetry.space_group_name_H-M   'P 1'
#
loop_
_entity.id
_entity.type
_entity.pdbx_description
1 polymer ?
#
loop_
_entity_poly.entity_id
_entity_poly.type
_entity_poly.pdbx_seq_one_letter_code
_entity_poly.pdbx_strand_id
1 'polypeptide(L)'
;MEFVTFEEAWSLLRRLGVTKVTDAPKEMRFELADSPSVVVIDVAANDHADIKSLPVEMRRVARNAIANFVEALVHKMHLQRTYVIPIGKWRQIFEAVSHGMVSSAAWRGVDTSASVELNTRDPLQFNLADAHTLRDLIKVILRDGRGIEHGITLCSDGAPIVIEIMPAGEMIIFAGRPDLAKQCEELLTHAKAD
;
A
#
# COMPACT_ATOMS: atom_id res chain seq x y z
N MET A 1 3.71 12.32 9.01
CA MET A 1 2.82 12.18 7.84
C MET A 1 2.37 13.54 7.33
N GLU A 2 2.34 13.73 6.01
CA GLU A 2 1.85 14.95 5.35
C GLU A 2 1.38 14.65 3.93
N PHE A 3 0.39 15.40 3.43
CA PHE A 3 0.03 15.34 2.01
C PHE A 3 1.08 16.08 1.19
N VAL A 4 1.46 15.46 0.07
CA VAL A 4 2.31 16.07 -0.95
C VAL A 4 1.55 16.12 -2.26
N THR A 5 1.86 17.08 -3.12
CA THR A 5 1.17 17.14 -4.41
C THR A 5 1.50 15.90 -5.25
N PHE A 6 0.54 15.47 -6.07
CA PHE A 6 0.76 14.35 -6.97
C PHE A 6 2.00 14.54 -7.84
N GLU A 7 2.19 15.73 -8.41
CA GLU A 7 3.33 16.02 -9.30
C GLU A 7 4.69 15.93 -8.59
N GLU A 8 4.80 16.40 -7.34
CA GLU A 8 6.02 16.31 -6.55
C GLU A 8 6.43 14.85 -6.33
N ALA A 9 5.52 14.03 -5.81
CA ALA A 9 5.75 12.61 -5.60
C ALA A 9 5.99 11.88 -6.93
N TRP A 10 5.16 12.14 -7.94
CA TRP A 10 5.24 11.49 -9.25
C TRP A 10 6.57 11.72 -9.96
N SER A 11 7.15 12.93 -9.81
CA SER A 11 8.43 13.27 -10.40
C SER A 11 9.58 12.38 -9.89
N LEU A 12 9.50 11.90 -8.65
CA LEU A 12 10.43 10.98 -8.01
C LEU A 12 10.12 9.54 -8.38
N LEU A 13 8.86 9.13 -8.22
CA LEU A 13 8.42 7.74 -8.44
C LEU A 13 8.65 7.29 -9.88
N ARG A 14 8.39 8.14 -10.88
CA ARG A 14 8.65 7.81 -12.28
C ARG A 14 10.12 7.51 -12.58
N ARG A 15 11.06 8.11 -11.84
CA ARG A 15 12.51 7.87 -12.01
C ARG A 15 12.92 6.49 -11.49
N LEU A 16 12.12 5.92 -10.58
CA LEU A 16 12.26 4.55 -10.09
C LEU A 16 11.53 3.53 -10.96
N GLY A 17 10.98 3.97 -12.10
CA GLY A 17 10.26 3.11 -13.03
C GLY A 17 8.79 2.90 -12.67
N VAL A 18 8.21 3.66 -11.73
CA VAL A 18 6.77 3.57 -11.47
C VAL A 18 5.99 4.14 -12.67
N THR A 19 4.97 3.41 -13.10
CA THR A 19 4.10 3.74 -14.24
C THR A 19 2.63 3.74 -13.80
N LYS A 20 1.79 4.51 -14.49
CA LYS A 20 0.33 4.46 -14.32
C LYS A 20 -0.22 3.46 -15.32
N VAL A 21 -0.87 2.41 -14.83
CA VAL A 21 -1.52 1.41 -15.69
C VAL A 21 -3.02 1.66 -15.83
N THR A 22 -3.62 2.25 -14.81
CA THR A 22 -5.00 2.75 -14.84
C THR A 22 -5.00 4.21 -14.41
N ASP A 23 -5.61 5.09 -15.22
CA ASP A 23 -5.87 6.49 -14.87
C ASP A 23 -7.31 6.82 -15.29
N ALA A 24 -8.25 6.44 -14.42
CA ALA A 24 -9.68 6.63 -14.62
C ALA A 24 -10.28 7.47 -13.48
N PRO A 25 -11.44 8.13 -13.70
CA PRO A 25 -12.05 8.96 -12.66
C PRO A 25 -12.27 8.25 -11.32
N LYS A 26 -12.57 6.94 -11.35
CA LYS A 26 -12.87 6.13 -10.17
C LYS A 26 -11.67 5.32 -9.64
N GLU A 27 -10.62 5.17 -10.43
CA GLU A 27 -9.55 4.20 -10.17
C GLU A 27 -8.23 4.70 -10.74
N MET A 28 -7.18 4.70 -9.92
CA MET A 28 -5.81 4.95 -10.35
C MET A 28 -4.91 3.85 -9.80
N ARG A 29 -4.16 3.19 -10.68
CA ARG A 29 -3.30 2.04 -10.33
C ARG A 29 -1.93 2.18 -10.96
N PHE A 30 -0.94 1.63 -10.27
CA PHE A 30 0.45 1.76 -10.62
C PHE A 30 1.16 0.41 -10.64
N GLU A 31 2.16 0.31 -11.49
CA GLU A 31 3.06 -0.84 -11.59
C GLU A 31 4.48 -0.34 -11.81
N LEU A 32 5.46 -1.25 -11.79
CA LEU A 32 6.79 -0.94 -12.33
C LEU A 32 6.81 -1.17 -13.83
N ALA A 33 7.52 -0.31 -14.56
CA ALA A 33 7.76 -0.44 -15.99
C ALA A 33 8.34 -1.82 -16.30
N ASP A 34 7.80 -2.47 -17.34
CA ASP A 34 8.20 -3.82 -17.71
C ASP A 34 9.71 -3.89 -18.00
N SER A 35 10.35 -4.85 -17.34
CA SER A 35 11.78 -5.10 -17.41
C SER A 35 12.05 -6.53 -16.97
N PRO A 36 13.03 -7.23 -17.58
CA PRO A 36 13.45 -8.57 -17.13
C PRO A 36 13.89 -8.65 -15.67
N SER A 37 14.17 -7.50 -15.03
CA SER A 37 14.56 -7.42 -13.61
C SER A 37 13.37 -7.30 -12.66
N VAL A 38 12.18 -6.95 -13.16
CA VAL A 38 10.98 -6.80 -12.34
C VAL A 38 10.45 -8.18 -11.99
N VAL A 39 10.18 -8.37 -10.70
CA VAL A 39 9.53 -9.57 -10.18
C VAL A 39 8.20 -9.15 -9.56
N VAL A 40 7.14 -9.85 -9.94
CA VAL A 40 5.80 -9.67 -9.39
C VAL A 40 5.53 -10.79 -8.40
N ILE A 41 5.08 -10.43 -7.20
CA ILE A 41 4.69 -11.38 -6.16
C ILE A 41 3.22 -11.12 -5.84
N ASP A 42 2.38 -12.08 -6.21
CA ASP A 42 0.95 -12.06 -5.91
C ASP A 42 0.69 -12.69 -4.55
N VAL A 43 -0.07 -11.99 -3.71
CA VAL A 43 -0.40 -12.41 -2.35
C VAL A 43 -1.91 -12.32 -2.15
N ALA A 44 -2.50 -13.29 -1.45
CA ALA A 44 -3.84 -13.15 -0.91
C ALA A 44 -3.95 -13.68 0.51
N ALA A 45 -4.91 -13.09 1.24
CA ALA A 45 -5.28 -13.51 2.56
C ALA A 45 -5.89 -14.92 2.57
N ASN A 46 -5.62 -15.69 3.62
CA ASN A 46 -6.14 -17.06 3.79
C ASN A 46 -7.67 -17.12 3.86
N ASP A 47 -8.30 -16.02 4.30
CA ASP A 47 -9.76 -15.86 4.43
C ASP A 47 -10.39 -15.16 3.22
N HIS A 48 -9.66 -15.00 2.11
CA HIS A 48 -10.18 -14.39 0.90
C HIS A 48 -11.45 -15.13 0.41
N ALA A 49 -12.49 -14.38 0.03
CA ALA A 49 -13.78 -14.96 -0.34
C ALA A 49 -13.67 -15.99 -1.48
N ASP A 50 -12.84 -15.65 -2.47
CA ASP A 50 -12.59 -16.46 -3.67
C ASP A 50 -11.35 -17.37 -3.56
N ILE A 51 -10.87 -17.70 -2.37
CA ILE A 51 -9.61 -18.44 -2.16
C ILE A 51 -9.46 -19.73 -2.99
N LYS A 52 -10.59 -20.38 -3.33
CA LYS A 52 -10.62 -21.62 -4.12
C LYS A 52 -10.42 -21.42 -5.62
N SER A 53 -10.75 -20.25 -6.15
CA SER A 53 -10.59 -19.91 -7.57
C SER A 53 -9.30 -19.13 -7.86
N LEU A 54 -8.63 -18.63 -6.81
CA LEU A 54 -7.37 -17.94 -6.95
C LEU A 54 -6.24 -18.91 -7.41
N PRO A 55 -5.27 -18.44 -8.21
CA PRO A 55 -4.16 -19.25 -8.68
C PRO A 55 -3.34 -19.87 -7.53
N VAL A 56 -2.81 -21.07 -7.73
CA VAL A 56 -2.14 -21.87 -6.68
C VAL A 56 -0.77 -21.27 -6.32
N GLU A 57 -0.12 -20.63 -7.29
CA GLU A 57 1.15 -19.92 -7.19
C GLU A 57 1.09 -18.67 -6.30
N MET A 58 -0.12 -18.12 -6.08
CA MET A 58 -0.30 -16.92 -5.28
C MET A 58 0.01 -17.23 -3.80
N ARG A 59 0.88 -16.40 -3.21
CA ARG A 59 1.31 -16.56 -1.83
C ARG A 59 0.14 -16.38 -0.88
N ARG A 60 -0.08 -17.35 -0.01
CA ARG A 60 -1.12 -17.30 1.02
C ARG A 60 -0.56 -16.83 2.35
N VAL A 61 -1.20 -15.84 2.95
CA VAL A 61 -0.82 -15.26 4.25
C VAL A 61 -2.05 -14.99 5.12
N ALA A 62 -1.90 -14.85 6.42
CA ALA A 62 -3.00 -14.34 7.25
C ALA A 62 -3.31 -12.88 6.86
N ARG A 63 -4.58 -12.45 6.92
CA ARG A 63 -4.99 -11.08 6.56
C ARG A 63 -4.15 -10.01 7.27
N ASN A 64 -3.98 -10.12 8.58
CA ASN A 64 -3.18 -9.17 9.38
C ASN A 64 -1.68 -9.20 9.02
N ALA A 65 -1.18 -10.31 8.47
CA ALA A 65 0.22 -10.42 8.07
C ALA A 65 0.56 -9.49 6.90
N ILE A 66 -0.41 -9.09 6.07
CA ILE A 66 -0.22 -8.10 4.98
C ILE A 66 0.26 -6.76 5.57
N ALA A 67 -0.43 -6.24 6.58
CA ALA A 67 -0.04 -4.99 7.23
C ALA A 67 1.31 -5.11 7.96
N ASN A 68 1.51 -6.22 8.67
CA ASN A 68 2.77 -6.49 9.38
C ASN A 68 3.96 -6.62 8.42
N PHE A 69 3.74 -7.18 7.23
CA PHE A 69 4.74 -7.24 6.17
C PHE A 69 5.17 -5.83 5.73
N VAL A 70 4.23 -4.92 5.49
CA VAL A 70 4.55 -3.54 5.07
C VAL A 70 5.37 -2.80 6.14
N GLU A 71 5.01 -2.95 7.42
CA GLU A 71 5.81 -2.40 8.51
C GLU A 71 7.23 -2.98 8.54
N ALA A 72 7.35 -4.30 8.45
CA ALA A 72 8.64 -4.97 8.45
C ALA A 72 9.50 -4.56 7.25
N LEU A 73 8.88 -4.38 6.08
CA LEU A 73 9.50 -3.88 4.86
C LEU A 73 10.08 -2.48 5.05
N VAL A 74 9.28 -1.55 5.56
CA VAL A 74 9.70 -0.16 5.83
C VAL A 74 10.91 -0.12 6.76
N HIS A 75 10.88 -0.90 7.84
CA HIS A 75 12.01 -0.98 8.77
C HIS A 75 13.24 -1.67 8.16
N LYS A 76 13.07 -2.84 7.54
CA LYS A 76 14.17 -3.66 7.02
C LYS A 76 14.92 -2.98 5.88
N MET A 77 14.19 -2.27 5.01
CA MET A 77 14.75 -1.58 3.86
C MET A 77 15.06 -0.11 4.13
N HIS A 78 14.83 0.37 5.35
CA HIS A 78 15.03 1.77 5.75
C HIS A 78 14.35 2.76 4.80
N LEU A 79 13.11 2.46 4.39
CA LEU A 79 12.35 3.30 3.48
C LEU A 79 12.05 4.64 4.15
N GLN A 80 12.82 5.67 3.80
CA GLN A 80 12.74 6.98 4.47
C GLN A 80 11.40 7.64 4.22
N ARG A 81 10.91 7.58 2.98
CA ARG A 81 9.59 8.04 2.59
C ARG A 81 8.83 6.93 1.87
N THR A 82 7.62 6.69 2.34
CA THR A 82 6.63 5.82 1.73
C THR A 82 5.42 6.67 1.36
N TYR A 83 5.05 6.69 0.09
CA TYR A 83 3.88 7.40 -0.41
C TYR A 83 2.71 6.43 -0.46
N VAL A 84 1.63 6.79 0.22
CA VAL A 84 0.35 6.08 0.13
C VAL A 84 -0.54 6.86 -0.83
N ILE A 85 -1.01 6.19 -1.88
CA ILE A 85 -1.86 6.76 -2.91
C ILE A 85 -3.18 5.99 -2.92
N PRO A 86 -4.35 6.63 -2.78
CA PRO A 86 -5.62 5.93 -2.85
C PRO A 86 -5.92 5.48 -4.28
N ILE A 87 -6.45 4.27 -4.44
CA ILE A 87 -6.97 3.81 -5.75
C ILE A 87 -8.20 4.64 -6.13
N GLY A 88 -9.14 4.77 -5.18
CA GLY A 88 -10.26 5.71 -5.24
C GLY A 88 -9.81 7.15 -4.99
N LYS A 89 -10.49 7.88 -4.11
CA LYS A 89 -10.02 9.17 -3.60
C LYS A 89 -9.90 9.08 -2.08
N TRP A 90 -9.24 10.05 -1.47
CA TRP A 90 -9.08 10.10 -0.02
C TRP A 90 -10.40 10.05 0.74
N ARG A 91 -11.45 10.69 0.22
CA ARG A 91 -12.80 10.63 0.80
C ARG A 91 -13.21 9.19 1.13
N GLN A 92 -13.05 8.27 0.19
CA GLN A 92 -13.45 6.88 0.40
C GLN A 92 -12.58 6.17 1.46
N ILE A 93 -11.27 6.46 1.49
CA ILE A 93 -10.37 5.93 2.53
C ILE A 93 -10.78 6.47 3.92
N PHE A 94 -10.95 7.78 4.06
CA PHE A 94 -11.34 8.40 5.34
C PHE A 94 -12.70 7.89 5.83
N GLU A 95 -13.68 7.75 4.94
CA GLU A 95 -14.97 7.13 5.24
C GLU A 95 -14.79 5.71 5.81
N ALA A 96 -13.97 4.88 5.17
CA ALA A 96 -13.72 3.50 5.58
C ALA A 96 -12.97 3.37 6.92
N VAL A 97 -12.00 4.25 7.19
CA VAL A 97 -11.07 4.07 8.32
C VAL A 97 -11.39 4.94 9.54
N SER A 98 -12.33 5.89 9.42
CA SER A 98 -12.69 6.88 10.44
C SER A 98 -12.86 6.27 11.84
N HIS A 99 -13.68 5.22 11.97
CA HIS A 99 -13.93 4.55 13.25
C HIS A 99 -12.70 3.78 13.74
N GLY A 100 -12.04 3.04 12.84
CA GLY A 100 -10.91 2.18 13.19
C GLY A 100 -9.65 2.94 13.59
N MET A 101 -9.46 4.16 13.08
CA MET A 101 -8.27 4.98 13.30
C MET A 101 -8.46 6.07 14.37
N VAL A 102 -9.63 6.17 15.00
CA VAL A 102 -9.95 7.25 15.96
C VAL A 102 -8.98 7.31 17.16
N SER A 103 -8.42 6.17 17.57
CA SER A 103 -7.46 6.09 18.68
C SER A 103 -6.04 6.52 18.28
N SER A 104 -5.72 6.58 16.98
CA SER A 104 -4.41 7.01 16.50
C SER A 104 -4.30 8.53 16.53
N ALA A 105 -3.54 9.06 17.50
CA ALA A 105 -3.27 10.49 17.60
C ALA A 105 -2.57 11.04 16.34
N ALA A 106 -1.65 10.26 15.76
CA ALA A 106 -0.96 10.63 14.54
C ALA A 106 -1.92 10.75 13.36
N TRP A 107 -2.85 9.78 13.20
CA TRP A 107 -3.86 9.82 12.15
C TRP A 107 -4.85 10.99 12.32
N ARG A 108 -5.32 11.25 13.55
CA ARG A 108 -6.22 12.39 13.82
C ARG A 108 -5.63 13.74 13.42
N GLY A 109 -4.30 13.90 13.52
CA GLY A 109 -3.60 15.08 13.04
C GLY A 109 -3.81 15.29 11.54
N VAL A 110 -3.69 14.22 10.75
CA VAL A 110 -3.90 14.25 9.29
C VAL A 110 -5.38 14.46 8.94
N ASP A 111 -6.29 13.73 9.61
CA ASP A 111 -7.75 13.82 9.42
C ASP A 111 -8.26 15.25 9.57
N THR A 112 -7.74 15.99 10.55
CA THR A 112 -8.12 17.39 10.80
C THR A 112 -7.71 18.32 9.65
N SER A 113 -6.63 18.00 8.92
CA SER A 113 -6.12 18.82 7.82
C SER A 113 -6.57 18.36 6.43
N ALA A 114 -7.06 17.12 6.28
CA ALA A 114 -7.29 16.44 4.99
C ALA A 114 -8.44 17.00 4.12
N SER A 115 -9.14 18.02 4.60
CA SER A 115 -10.39 18.50 4.02
C SER A 115 -10.29 18.92 2.54
N VAL A 116 -9.12 19.44 2.12
CA VAL A 116 -8.90 19.89 0.73
C VAL A 116 -8.47 18.74 -0.19
N GLU A 117 -7.88 17.68 0.39
CA GLU A 117 -7.34 16.52 -0.31
C GLU A 117 -8.39 15.42 -0.49
N LEU A 118 -9.53 15.45 0.21
CA LEU A 118 -10.58 14.42 0.16
C LEU A 118 -11.00 14.04 -1.26
N ASN A 119 -11.03 14.99 -2.19
CA ASN A 119 -11.47 14.76 -3.58
C ASN A 119 -10.31 14.52 -4.57
N THR A 120 -9.08 14.39 -4.05
CA THR A 120 -7.84 14.21 -4.82
C THR A 120 -7.30 12.78 -4.65
N ARG A 121 -6.16 12.52 -5.31
CA ARG A 121 -5.31 11.36 -5.09
C ARG A 121 -3.89 11.78 -4.70
N ASP A 122 -3.75 12.99 -4.14
CA ASP A 122 -2.46 13.51 -3.70
C ASP A 122 -1.86 12.57 -2.66
N PRO A 123 -0.61 12.09 -2.80
CA PRO A 123 -0.08 11.08 -1.91
C PRO A 123 0.03 11.56 -0.46
N LEU A 124 -0.27 10.67 0.49
CA LEU A 124 0.06 10.87 1.90
C LEU A 124 1.44 10.27 2.14
N GLN A 125 2.41 11.11 2.44
CA GLN A 125 3.78 10.70 2.73
C GLN A 125 3.90 10.24 4.18
N PHE A 126 4.40 9.03 4.39
CA PHE A 126 4.78 8.45 5.67
C PHE A 126 6.30 8.43 5.78
N ASN A 127 6.82 8.86 6.93
CA ASN A 127 8.22 8.69 7.26
C ASN A 127 8.47 7.34 7.93
N LEU A 128 9.73 6.94 8.06
CA LEU A 128 10.13 5.74 8.82
C LEU A 128 9.51 5.68 10.23
N ALA A 129 9.41 6.83 10.92
CA ALA A 129 8.81 6.91 12.25
C ALA A 129 7.28 6.68 12.26
N ASP A 130 6.62 6.80 11.10
CA ASP A 130 5.18 6.61 10.94
C ASP A 130 4.81 5.14 10.62
N ALA A 131 5.77 4.21 10.57
CA ALA A 131 5.57 2.82 10.13
C ALA A 131 4.45 2.08 10.90
N HIS A 132 4.36 2.28 12.22
CA HIS A 132 3.28 1.73 13.04
C HIS A 132 1.90 2.28 12.63
N THR A 133 1.82 3.58 12.30
CA THR A 133 0.56 4.19 11.86
C THR A 133 0.16 3.69 10.47
N LEU A 134 1.14 3.49 9.57
CA LEU A 134 0.91 2.90 8.26
C LEU A 134 0.36 1.47 8.37
N ARG A 135 0.95 0.65 9.24
CA ARG A 135 0.46 -0.69 9.53
C ARG A 135 -0.99 -0.66 10.01
N ASP A 136 -1.28 0.19 10.98
CA ASP A 136 -2.61 0.26 11.58
C ASP A 136 -3.65 0.73 10.55
N LEU A 137 -3.30 1.68 9.69
CA LEU A 137 -4.13 2.10 8.55
C LEU A 137 -4.46 0.91 7.63
N ILE A 138 -3.45 0.13 7.24
CA ILE A 138 -3.63 -1.04 6.37
C ILE A 138 -4.51 -2.10 7.06
N LYS A 139 -4.30 -2.36 8.36
CA LYS A 139 -5.16 -3.28 9.13
C LYS A 139 -6.62 -2.84 9.11
N VAL A 140 -6.88 -1.55 9.30
CA VAL A 140 -8.25 -1.01 9.27
C VAL A 140 -8.85 -1.09 7.86
N ILE A 141 -8.09 -0.77 6.80
CA ILE A 141 -8.55 -0.91 5.42
C ILE A 141 -8.93 -2.37 5.11
N LEU A 142 -8.09 -3.33 5.48
CA LEU A 142 -8.34 -4.76 5.26
C LEU A 142 -9.54 -5.32 6.04
N ARG A 143 -9.93 -4.65 7.13
CA ARG A 143 -11.05 -5.05 8.01
C ARG A 143 -12.37 -4.39 7.59
N ASP A 144 -12.33 -3.08 7.37
CA ASP A 144 -13.52 -2.23 7.23
C ASP A 144 -13.76 -1.82 5.78
N GLY A 145 -12.77 -1.94 4.91
CA GLY A 145 -12.92 -1.69 3.48
C GLY A 145 -13.90 -2.66 2.82
N ARG A 146 -14.59 -2.19 1.78
CA ARG A 146 -15.71 -2.93 1.14
C ARG A 146 -15.65 -2.94 -0.39
N GLY A 147 -14.94 -1.98 -1.01
CA GLY A 147 -14.84 -1.86 -2.45
C GLY A 147 -13.42 -1.51 -2.89
N ILE A 148 -13.16 -1.62 -4.19
CA ILE A 148 -11.84 -1.36 -4.79
C ILE A 148 -11.36 0.07 -4.53
N GLU A 149 -12.30 1.01 -4.37
CA GLU A 149 -12.04 2.42 -4.08
C GLU A 149 -11.42 2.64 -2.69
N HIS A 150 -11.49 1.64 -1.80
CA HIS A 150 -10.81 1.66 -0.49
C HIS A 150 -9.39 1.07 -0.55
N GLY A 151 -8.96 0.56 -1.71
CA GLY A 151 -7.61 0.07 -1.89
C GLY A 151 -6.59 1.22 -1.97
N ILE A 152 -5.34 0.86 -1.72
CA ILE A 152 -4.21 1.79 -1.72
C ILE A 152 -3.04 1.22 -2.50
N THR A 153 -2.22 2.11 -3.04
CA THR A 153 -0.91 1.80 -3.57
C THR A 153 0.16 2.44 -2.68
N LEU A 154 1.20 1.68 -2.37
CA LEU A 154 2.39 2.11 -1.66
C LEU A 154 3.54 2.22 -2.66
N CYS A 155 4.26 3.32 -2.63
CA CYS A 155 5.52 3.49 -3.36
C CYS A 155 6.58 4.08 -2.43
N SER A 156 7.86 3.90 -2.71
CA SER A 156 8.96 4.54 -1.96
C SER A 156 9.85 5.37 -2.87
N ASP A 157 10.50 6.41 -2.33
CA ASP A 157 11.58 7.13 -3.02
C ASP A 157 12.95 6.44 -2.92
N GLY A 158 13.10 5.45 -2.04
CA GLY A 158 14.37 4.78 -1.75
C GLY A 158 14.61 3.46 -2.48
N ALA A 159 13.55 2.86 -3.04
CA ALA A 159 13.63 1.56 -3.72
C ALA A 159 12.59 1.47 -4.85
N PRO A 160 12.89 0.76 -5.96
CA PRO A 160 11.92 0.51 -7.02
C PRO A 160 10.93 -0.57 -6.55
N ILE A 161 9.98 -0.17 -5.71
CA ILE A 161 8.92 -1.03 -5.18
C ILE A 161 7.57 -0.35 -5.30
N VAL A 162 6.59 -1.10 -5.80
CA VAL A 162 5.18 -0.71 -5.81
C VAL A 162 4.40 -1.84 -5.14
N ILE A 163 3.55 -1.51 -4.17
CA ILE A 163 2.72 -2.48 -3.48
C ILE A 163 1.29 -2.02 -3.56
N GLU A 164 0.44 -2.78 -4.23
CA GLU A 164 -0.99 -2.55 -4.21
C GLU A 164 -1.64 -3.42 -3.14
N ILE A 165 -2.57 -2.86 -2.37
CA ILE A 165 -3.31 -3.56 -1.33
C ILE A 165 -4.79 -3.31 -1.53
N MET A 166 -5.54 -4.40 -1.64
CA MET A 166 -6.98 -4.41 -1.85
C MET A 166 -7.71 -4.85 -0.57
N PRO A 167 -8.88 -4.27 -0.25
CA PRO A 167 -9.60 -4.60 0.99
C PRO A 167 -10.05 -6.05 1.10
N ALA A 168 -10.29 -6.73 -0.04
CA ALA A 168 -10.70 -8.14 -0.03
C ALA A 168 -9.55 -9.08 0.43
N GLY A 169 -8.33 -8.55 0.57
CA GLY A 169 -7.18 -9.25 1.14
C GLY A 169 -6.12 -9.61 0.11
N GLU A 170 -6.18 -9.03 -1.08
CA GLU A 170 -5.17 -9.17 -2.12
C GLU A 170 -4.06 -8.12 -1.93
N MET A 171 -2.83 -8.53 -2.23
CA MET A 171 -1.70 -7.63 -2.33
C MET A 171 -0.84 -8.06 -3.51
N ILE A 172 -0.42 -7.09 -4.32
CA ILE A 172 0.53 -7.32 -5.42
C ILE A 172 1.78 -6.51 -5.14
N ILE A 173 2.94 -7.16 -5.16
CA ILE A 173 4.24 -6.51 -4.97
C ILE A 173 4.98 -6.53 -6.30
N PHE A 174 5.29 -5.35 -6.83
CA PHE A 174 6.23 -5.17 -7.93
C PHE A 174 7.58 -4.78 -7.34
N ALA A 175 8.57 -5.65 -7.47
CA ALA A 175 9.94 -5.39 -7.04
C ALA A 175 10.85 -5.24 -8.27
N GLY A 176 11.49 -4.07 -8.42
CA GLY A 176 12.25 -3.74 -9.64
C GLY A 176 13.56 -4.49 -9.83
N ARG A 177 13.96 -5.30 -8.84
CA ARG A 177 15.18 -6.11 -8.87
C ARG A 177 14.97 -7.46 -8.15
N PRO A 178 15.63 -8.55 -8.58
CA PRO A 178 15.49 -9.87 -7.96
C PRO A 178 15.92 -9.94 -6.48
N ASP A 179 16.95 -9.17 -6.07
CA ASP A 179 17.41 -9.14 -4.68
C ASP A 179 16.37 -8.49 -3.74
N LEU A 180 15.65 -7.49 -4.26
CA LEU A 180 14.56 -6.82 -3.55
C LEU A 180 13.35 -7.75 -3.42
N ALA A 181 13.02 -8.48 -4.49
CA ALA A 181 11.96 -9.49 -4.49
C ALA A 181 12.24 -10.59 -3.46
N LYS A 182 13.48 -11.10 -3.43
CA LYS A 182 13.90 -12.10 -2.44
C LYS A 182 13.73 -11.61 -1.01
N GLN A 183 14.08 -10.35 -0.73
CA GLN A 183 13.86 -9.76 0.59
C GLN A 183 12.36 -9.68 0.93
N CYS A 184 11.51 -9.34 -0.04
CA CYS A 184 10.06 -9.34 0.15
C CYS A 184 9.54 -10.75 0.50
N GLU A 185 9.98 -11.77 -0.24
CA GLU A 185 9.62 -13.18 0.02
C GLU A 185 10.06 -13.67 1.41
N GLU A 186 11.28 -13.32 1.82
CA GLU A 186 11.79 -13.60 3.15
C GLU A 186 10.92 -12.94 4.22
N LEU A 187 10.57 -11.66 4.06
CA LEU A 187 9.70 -10.95 5.00
C LEU A 187 8.29 -11.53 5.04
N LEU A 188 7.69 -11.85 3.89
CA LEU A 188 6.37 -12.50 3.81
C LEU A 188 6.33 -13.83 4.55
N THR A 189 7.40 -14.61 4.46
CA THR A 189 7.50 -15.91 5.14
C THR A 189 7.56 -15.78 6.66
N HIS A 190 8.08 -14.66 7.18
CA HIS A 190 8.18 -14.38 8.61
C HIS A 190 7.09 -13.43 9.13
N ALA A 191 6.19 -12.94 8.26
CA ALA A 191 5.13 -12.03 8.62
C ALA A 191 4.14 -12.74 9.55
N LYS A 192 4.14 -12.34 10.82
CA LYS A 192 3.26 -12.92 11.84
C LYS A 192 1.83 -12.42 11.66
N ALA A 193 0.87 -13.28 12.01
CA ALA A 193 -0.49 -12.86 12.29
C ALA A 193 -0.51 -12.42 13.77
N ASP A 194 -0.47 -11.12 14.03
CA ASP A 194 -0.80 -10.60 15.36
C ASP A 194 -2.32 -10.50 15.52
#